data_AF-A0A1I0H340-F1
#
_entry.id   AF-A0A1I0H340-F1
#
_cell.length_a   1.000
_cell.length_b   1.000
_cell.length_c   1.000
_cell.angle_alpha   90.00
_cell.angle_beta   90.00
_cell.angle_gamma   90.00
#
_symmetry.space_group_name_H-M   'P 1'
#
loop_
_entity.id
_entity.type
_entity.pdbx_description
1 polymer ?
#
loop_
_entity_poly.entity_id
_entity_poly.type
_entity_poly.pdbx_seq_one_letter_code
_entity_poly.pdbx_strand_id
1 'polypeptide(L)'
;MDIVLWRMRIKDGKEEMAQEWIAFLQEHQEEGNKTLKNEKEHLEIYFLNQENGAAYAYMFVLADDLDYAAKTAENSGNPLDAKHMEYMSVCVDLEDCTQLSPVLVLGDFSVFHSKK
;
A
#
# COMPACT_ATOMS: atom_id res chain seq x y z
N MET A 1 0.05 -16.65 -0.80
CA MET A 1 0.22 -15.40 -1.56
C MET A 1 -1.14 -14.80 -1.76
N ASP A 2 -1.33 -13.64 -1.19
CA ASP A 2 -2.54 -12.86 -1.27
C ASP A 2 -2.29 -11.70 -2.24
N ILE A 3 -3.27 -11.45 -3.10
CA ILE A 3 -3.24 -10.37 -4.09
C ILE A 3 -4.48 -9.51 -3.88
N VAL A 4 -4.27 -8.22 -3.70
CA VAL A 4 -5.36 -7.28 -3.41
C VAL A 4 -5.09 -5.94 -4.07
N LEU A 5 -6.18 -5.28 -4.49
CA LEU A 5 -6.17 -3.86 -4.83
C LEU A 5 -7.06 -3.13 -3.83
N TRP A 6 -6.49 -2.19 -3.09
CA TRP A 6 -7.25 -1.26 -2.25
C TRP A 6 -7.59 -0.03 -3.08
N ARG A 7 -8.87 0.30 -3.17
CA ARG A 7 -9.35 1.59 -3.65
C ARG A 7 -9.65 2.46 -2.43
N MET A 8 -8.84 3.49 -2.22
CA MET A 8 -8.90 4.36 -1.06
C MET A 8 -9.36 5.75 -1.47
N ARG A 9 -10.54 6.18 -1.01
CA ARG A 9 -10.99 7.55 -1.21
C ARG A 9 -10.10 8.50 -0.43
N ILE A 10 -9.59 9.54 -1.08
CA ILE A 10 -8.94 10.67 -0.41
C ILE A 10 -10.04 11.61 0.08
N LYS A 11 -9.96 12.13 1.30
CA LYS A 11 -10.91 13.14 1.81
C LYS A 11 -10.84 14.43 1.00
N ASP A 12 -11.96 15.12 0.85
CA ASP A 12 -12.00 16.40 0.15
C ASP A 12 -11.06 17.43 0.81
N GLY A 13 -10.27 18.12 -0.01
CA GLY A 13 -9.28 19.10 0.45
C GLY A 13 -8.01 18.48 1.04
N LYS A 14 -7.82 17.16 0.93
CA LYS A 14 -6.60 16.43 1.34
C LYS A 14 -5.77 15.91 0.16
N GLU A 15 -6.05 16.37 -1.05
CA GLU A 15 -5.38 15.92 -2.27
C GLU A 15 -3.89 16.26 -2.26
N GLU A 16 -3.52 17.47 -1.84
CA GLU A 16 -2.11 17.87 -1.70
C GLU A 16 -1.38 17.00 -0.66
N MET A 17 -2.03 16.70 0.47
CA MET A 17 -1.48 15.81 1.50
C MET A 17 -1.29 14.37 0.97
N ALA A 18 -2.20 13.87 0.13
CA ALA A 18 -2.05 12.58 -0.52
C ALA A 18 -0.89 12.58 -1.53
N GLN A 19 -0.65 13.69 -2.24
CA GLN A 19 0.52 13.85 -3.10
C GLN A 19 1.82 13.89 -2.29
N GLU A 20 1.84 14.63 -1.17
CA GLU A 20 2.98 14.65 -0.24
C GLU A 20 3.27 13.26 0.33
N TRP A 21 2.24 12.49 0.67
CA TRP A 21 2.38 11.11 1.12
C TRP A 21 3.08 10.23 0.08
N ILE A 22 2.65 10.27 -1.18
CA ILE A 22 3.30 9.49 -2.24
C ILE A 22 4.73 9.99 -2.49
N ALA A 23 4.96 11.31 -2.46
CA ALA A 23 6.30 11.87 -2.60
C ALA A 23 7.24 11.42 -1.46
N PHE A 24 6.74 11.37 -0.23
CA PHE A 24 7.48 10.86 0.93
C PHE A 24 7.89 9.40 0.73
N LEU A 25 6.98 8.53 0.28
CA LEU A 25 7.30 7.13 0.00
C LEU A 25 8.30 6.98 -1.15
N GLN A 26 8.20 7.82 -2.19
CA GLN A 26 9.16 7.85 -3.29
C GLN A 26 10.56 8.27 -2.83
N GLU A 27 10.66 9.27 -1.96
CA GLU A 27 11.95 9.72 -1.39
C GLU A 27 12.60 8.64 -0.52
N HIS A 28 11.79 7.83 0.18
CA HIS A 28 12.25 6.78 1.09
C HIS A 28 12.15 5.37 0.50
N GLN A 29 12.08 5.24 -0.83
CA GLN A 29 11.82 3.97 -1.52
C GLN A 29 12.78 2.84 -1.11
N GLU A 30 14.07 3.13 -0.95
CA GLU A 30 15.05 2.11 -0.53
C GLU A 30 14.81 1.58 0.90
N GLU A 31 14.30 2.42 1.79
CA GLU A 31 13.95 2.03 3.15
C GLU A 31 12.65 1.23 3.17
N GLY A 32 11.62 1.68 2.44
CA GLY A 32 10.38 0.93 2.25
C GLY A 32 10.63 -0.47 1.67
N ASN A 33 11.49 -0.59 0.64
CA ASN A 33 11.85 -1.91 0.10
C ASN A 33 12.49 -2.85 1.14
N LYS A 34 13.11 -2.32 2.21
CA LYS A 34 13.67 -3.14 3.30
C LYS A 34 12.60 -3.60 4.29
N THR A 35 11.56 -2.79 4.54
CA THR A 35 10.45 -3.15 5.44
C THR A 35 9.60 -4.27 4.82
N LEU A 36 9.27 -4.15 3.52
CA LEU A 36 8.50 -5.15 2.77
C LEU A 36 9.10 -6.57 2.87
N LYS A 37 10.44 -6.67 2.90
CA LYS A 37 11.13 -7.96 3.05
C LYS A 37 10.79 -8.65 4.38
N ASN A 38 10.67 -7.89 5.48
CA ASN A 38 10.32 -8.44 6.79
C ASN A 38 8.83 -8.79 6.86
N GLU A 39 8.00 -8.01 6.17
CA GLU A 39 6.56 -8.20 6.06
C GLU A 39 6.17 -9.35 5.13
N LYS A 40 7.15 -9.90 4.38
CA LYS A 40 6.92 -10.87 3.28
C LYS A 40 5.94 -10.33 2.24
N GLU A 41 6.01 -9.03 2.03
CA GLU A 41 5.36 -8.33 0.95
C GLU A 41 6.32 -8.25 -0.24
N HIS A 42 5.84 -8.68 -1.40
CA HIS A 42 6.64 -8.76 -2.62
C HIS A 42 6.49 -7.51 -3.48
N LEU A 43 5.29 -6.93 -3.51
CA LEU A 43 4.98 -5.72 -4.26
C LEU A 43 3.98 -4.87 -3.47
N GLU A 44 4.33 -3.60 -3.28
CA GLU A 44 3.41 -2.51 -2.93
C GLU A 44 3.46 -1.48 -4.07
N ILE A 45 2.33 -1.22 -4.73
CA ILE A 45 2.29 -0.33 -5.90
C ILE A 45 1.14 0.66 -5.76
N TYR A 46 1.46 1.95 -5.88
CA TYR A 46 0.48 3.03 -5.80
C TYR A 46 0.12 3.61 -7.16
N PHE A 47 -1.17 3.92 -7.32
CA PHE A 47 -1.69 4.73 -8.41
C PHE A 47 -2.57 5.82 -7.83
N LEU A 48 -2.43 7.05 -8.30
CA LEU A 48 -3.34 8.15 -7.97
C LEU A 48 -4.27 8.38 -9.16
N ASN A 49 -5.57 8.54 -8.88
CA ASN A 49 -6.55 8.85 -9.93
C ASN A 49 -7.59 9.87 -9.44
N GLN A 50 -8.23 10.54 -10.40
CA GLN A 50 -9.42 11.34 -10.16
C GLN A 50 -10.60 10.76 -10.95
N GLU A 51 -11.71 10.50 -10.27
CA GLU A 51 -12.91 9.89 -10.85
C GLU A 51 -14.14 10.62 -10.32
N ASN A 52 -15.01 11.10 -11.21
CA ASN A 52 -16.27 11.76 -10.85
C ASN A 52 -16.12 12.92 -9.84
N GLY A 53 -15.01 13.67 -9.91
CA GLY A 53 -14.74 14.79 -9.00
C GLY A 53 -14.15 14.40 -7.64
N ALA A 54 -13.87 13.11 -7.42
CA ALA A 54 -13.25 12.57 -6.23
C ALA A 54 -11.83 12.07 -6.53
N ALA A 55 -10.91 12.24 -5.57
CA ALA A 55 -9.54 11.74 -5.66
C ALA A 55 -9.42 10.38 -4.95
N TYR A 56 -8.65 9.47 -5.55
CA TYR A 56 -8.43 8.12 -5.06
C TYR A 56 -6.95 7.75 -5.10
N ALA A 57 -6.50 7.04 -4.07
CA ALA A 57 -5.28 6.26 -4.08
C ALA A 57 -5.62 4.78 -4.23
N TYR A 58 -4.96 4.13 -5.17
CA TYR A 58 -5.06 2.71 -5.42
C TYR A 58 -3.78 2.04 -4.97
N MET A 59 -3.86 1.10 -4.04
CA MET A 59 -2.71 0.36 -3.53
C MET A 59 -2.85 -1.11 -3.90
N PHE A 60 -2.02 -1.57 -4.83
CA PHE A 60 -1.92 -2.96 -5.19
C PHE A 60 -0.87 -3.63 -4.30
N VAL A 61 -1.27 -4.70 -3.62
CA VAL A 61 -0.38 -5.50 -2.77
C VAL A 61 -0.31 -6.92 -3.29
N LEU A 62 0.91 -7.46 -3.33
CA LEU A 62 1.19 -8.88 -3.43
C LEU A 62 2.06 -9.30 -2.25
N ALA A 63 1.51 -10.09 -1.34
CA ALA A 63 2.21 -10.58 -0.15
C ALA A 63 2.10 -12.10 -0.03
N ASP A 64 2.96 -12.74 0.76
CA ASP A 64 2.78 -14.15 1.10
C ASP A 64 1.49 -14.38 1.89
N ASP A 65 1.21 -13.49 2.83
CA ASP A 65 0.05 -13.45 3.74
C ASP A 65 -0.20 -11.99 4.15
N LEU A 66 -1.37 -11.44 3.81
CA LEU A 66 -1.70 -10.03 4.06
C LEU A 66 -1.82 -9.70 5.57
N ASP A 67 -2.38 -10.62 6.35
CA ASP A 67 -2.57 -10.41 7.80
C ASP A 67 -1.21 -10.35 8.52
N TYR A 68 -0.26 -11.18 8.08
CA TYR A 68 1.11 -11.17 8.57
C TYR A 68 1.84 -9.89 8.19
N ALA A 69 1.72 -9.45 6.94
CA ALA A 69 2.32 -8.20 6.46
C ALA A 69 1.82 -7.01 7.28
N ALA A 70 0.49 -6.84 7.39
CA ALA A 70 -0.13 -5.77 8.17
C ALA A 70 0.32 -5.76 9.63
N LYS A 71 0.28 -6.91 10.32
CA LYS A 71 0.74 -7.02 11.72
C LYS A 71 2.23 -6.74 11.87
N THR A 72 3.04 -7.08 10.88
CA THR A 72 4.48 -6.85 10.93
C THR A 72 4.79 -5.36 10.78
N ALA A 73 4.14 -4.68 9.83
CA ALA A 73 4.25 -3.23 9.66
C ALA A 73 3.77 -2.46 10.91
N GLU A 74 2.61 -2.84 11.47
CA GLU A 74 2.06 -2.22 12.69
C GLU A 74 3.00 -2.32 13.90
N ASN A 75 3.76 -3.42 14.00
CA ASN A 75 4.64 -3.70 15.13
C ASN A 75 6.14 -3.48 14.83
N SER A 76 6.50 -2.96 13.66
CA SER A 76 7.89 -2.84 13.21
C SER A 76 8.70 -1.84 14.04
N GLY A 77 8.03 -0.84 14.63
CA GLY A 77 8.67 0.31 15.27
C GLY A 77 9.43 1.19 14.28
N ASN A 78 9.25 0.98 12.97
CA ASN A 78 9.91 1.75 11.93
C ASN A 78 9.26 3.14 11.82
N PRO A 79 10.04 4.24 11.87
CA PRO A 79 9.53 5.59 11.66
C PRO A 79 8.83 5.80 10.31
N LEU A 80 9.27 5.11 9.25
CA LEU A 80 8.65 5.14 7.92
C LEU A 80 7.23 4.59 7.97
N ASP A 81 7.04 3.40 8.54
CA ASP A 81 5.71 2.76 8.66
C ASP A 81 4.78 3.62 9.53
N ALA A 82 5.30 4.18 10.63
CA ALA A 82 4.55 5.09 11.47
C ALA A 82 4.10 6.34 10.71
N LYS A 83 4.98 6.94 9.90
CA LYS A 83 4.66 8.13 9.10
C LYS A 83 3.70 7.81 7.97
N HIS A 84 3.87 6.66 7.33
CA HIS A 84 2.98 6.12 6.32
C HIS A 84 1.54 5.99 6.86
N MET A 85 1.38 5.34 8.02
CA MET A 85 0.07 5.20 8.68
C MET A 85 -0.52 6.56 9.12
N GLU A 86 0.32 7.50 9.56
CA GLU A 86 -0.11 8.87 9.87
C GLU A 86 -0.74 9.54 8.64
N TYR A 87 -0.05 9.52 7.49
CA TYR A 87 -0.57 10.07 6.24
C TYR A 87 -1.91 9.43 5.86
N MET A 88 -2.00 8.10 5.88
CA MET A 88 -3.25 7.39 5.61
C MET A 88 -4.37 7.87 6.51
N SER A 89 -4.15 7.93 7.83
CA SER A 89 -5.17 8.36 8.79
C SER A 89 -5.69 9.77 8.52
N VAL A 90 -4.82 10.66 8.04
CA VAL A 90 -5.15 12.06 7.76
C VAL A 90 -5.88 12.20 6.44
N CYS A 91 -5.36 11.63 5.35
CA CYS A 91 -5.85 11.90 4.00
C CYS A 91 -6.86 10.88 3.47
N VAL A 92 -6.84 9.63 3.93
CA VAL A 92 -7.75 8.58 3.46
C VAL A 92 -9.05 8.60 4.26
N ASP A 93 -10.17 8.50 3.54
CA ASP A 93 -11.49 8.21 4.10
C ASP A 93 -11.65 6.70 4.28
N LEU A 94 -11.43 6.21 5.50
CA LEU A 94 -11.47 4.79 5.82
C LEU A 94 -12.87 4.18 5.70
N GLU A 95 -13.94 5.00 5.70
CA GLU A 95 -15.31 4.51 5.50
C GLU A 95 -15.62 4.28 4.00
N ASP A 96 -14.90 4.95 3.10
CA ASP A 96 -15.00 4.79 1.63
C ASP A 96 -13.72 4.15 1.05
N CYS A 97 -13.27 3.10 1.73
CA CYS A 97 -12.23 2.19 1.25
C CYS A 97 -12.87 0.87 0.79
N THR A 98 -12.49 0.41 -0.41
CA THR A 98 -12.93 -0.88 -0.94
C THR A 98 -11.75 -1.78 -1.20
N GLN A 99 -11.78 -2.97 -0.62
CA GLN A 99 -10.86 -4.05 -0.95
C GLN A 99 -11.38 -4.79 -2.19
N LEU A 100 -10.56 -4.91 -3.23
CA LEU A 100 -10.88 -5.61 -4.47
C LEU A 100 -10.00 -6.84 -4.63
N SER A 101 -10.63 -8.00 -4.81
CA SER A 101 -9.95 -9.23 -5.17
C SER A 101 -9.80 -9.34 -6.69
N PRO A 102 -8.65 -9.83 -7.20
CA PRO A 102 -8.48 -10.02 -8.63
C PRO A 102 -9.39 -11.14 -9.14
N VAL A 103 -10.02 -10.94 -10.29
CA VAL A 103 -10.82 -11.97 -10.98
C VAL A 103 -9.97 -12.89 -11.86
N LEU A 104 -8.79 -12.42 -12.28
CA LEU A 104 -7.81 -13.15 -13.08
C LEU A 104 -6.42 -12.68 -12.67
N VAL A 105 -5.51 -13.63 -12.53
CA VAL A 105 -4.11 -13.37 -12.23
C VAL A 105 -3.25 -14.16 -13.20
N LEU A 106 -2.38 -13.46 -13.95
CA LEU A 106 -1.41 -14.05 -14.87
C LEU A 106 -0.02 -13.52 -14.52
N GLY A 107 0.96 -14.42 -14.34
CA GLY A 107 2.33 -14.05 -14.00
C GLY A 107 3.19 -15.27 -13.66
N ASP A 108 4.51 -15.10 -13.66
CA ASP A 108 5.45 -16.10 -13.15
C ASP A 108 5.66 -15.88 -11.66
N PHE A 109 4.91 -16.61 -10.83
CA PHE A 109 5.02 -16.51 -9.37
C PHE A 109 6.25 -17.21 -8.79
N SER A 110 7.01 -17.95 -9.59
CA SER A 110 8.21 -18.64 -9.10
C SER A 110 9.31 -17.66 -8.68
N VAL A 111 9.29 -16.42 -9.22
CA VAL A 111 10.23 -15.36 -8.87
C VAL A 111 10.12 -14.87 -7.43
N PHE A 112 8.96 -15.06 -6.80
CA PHE A 112 8.69 -14.66 -5.41
C PHE A 112 9.02 -15.76 -4.40
N HIS A 113 9.20 -17.00 -4.87
CA HIS A 113 9.61 -18.10 -4.01
C HIS A 113 11.13 -18.01 -3.78
N SER A 114 11.54 -17.73 -2.54
CA SER A 114 12.97 -17.87 -2.19
C SER A 114 13.39 -19.33 -2.40
N LYS A 115 14.49 -19.56 -3.13
CA LYS A 115 15.12 -20.88 -3.17
C LYS A 115 15.53 -21.23 -1.75
N LYS A 116 14.95 -22.31 -1.21
CA LYS A 116 15.34 -22.90 0.07
C LYS A 116 16.84 -23.14 0.14
#